data_AF-A0A9D2RA01-F1
#
_entry.id   AF-A0A9D2RA01-F1
#
_cell.length_a   1.000
_cell.length_b   1.000
_cell.length_c   1.000
_cell.angle_alpha   90.00
_cell.angle_beta   90.00
_cell.angle_gamma   90.00
#
_symmetry.space_group_name_H-M   'P 1'
#
loop_
_entity.id
_entity.type
_entity.pdbx_description
1 polymer ?
#
loop_
_entity_poly.entity_id
_entity_poly.type
_entity_poly.pdbx_seq_one_letter_code
_entity_poly.pdbx_strand_id
1 'polypeptide(L)'
;MVNLREKPYYLNDEQIQWVEDTIAGMTIEEKIGQLFVNMVGNAEERKPENIKKVLDTYHPGAIRYHNAPKEEIWAMADCLQKTTKIPLLIASNCEAGGNGGTGGG
;
A
#
# COMPACT_ATOMS: atom_id res chain seq x y z
N MET A 1 -21.17 9.39 -7.69
CA MET A 1 -19.97 9.39 -6.81
C MET A 1 -20.29 8.51 -5.61
N VAL A 2 -19.32 7.79 -5.05
CA VAL A 2 -19.53 6.88 -3.90
C VAL A 2 -19.88 7.69 -2.66
N ASN A 3 -20.80 7.20 -1.82
CA ASN A 3 -21.09 7.83 -0.53
C ASN A 3 -20.12 7.31 0.54
N LEU A 4 -19.12 8.13 0.90
CA LEU A 4 -18.08 7.78 1.87
C LEU A 4 -18.54 7.85 3.34
N ARG A 5 -19.72 8.41 3.63
CA ARG A 5 -20.28 8.46 4.99
C ARG A 5 -21.00 7.17 5.39
N GLU A 6 -21.35 6.34 4.41
CA GLU A 6 -22.14 5.13 4.60
C GLU A 6 -21.27 3.88 4.62
N LYS A 7 -21.90 2.73 4.92
CA LYS A 7 -21.27 1.41 4.80
C LYS A 7 -20.64 1.25 3.40
N PRO A 8 -19.39 0.75 3.29
CA PRO A 8 -18.52 0.23 4.34
C PRO A 8 -17.50 1.23 4.94
N TYR A 9 -17.58 2.52 4.59
CA TYR A 9 -16.51 3.49 4.85
C TYR A 9 -16.67 4.26 6.16
N TYR A 10 -17.88 4.79 6.41
CA TYR A 10 -18.20 5.54 7.63
C TYR A 10 -17.22 6.69 7.94
N LEU A 11 -16.74 7.41 6.91
CA LEU A 11 -15.80 8.51 7.10
C LEU A 11 -16.51 9.75 7.66
N ASN A 12 -15.81 10.49 8.53
CA ASN A 12 -16.22 11.81 8.97
C ASN A 12 -15.84 12.90 7.94
N ASP A 13 -16.28 14.14 8.17
CA ASP A 13 -16.08 15.24 7.22
C ASP A 13 -14.59 15.56 6.99
N GLU A 14 -13.75 15.52 8.03
CA GLU A 14 -12.31 15.75 7.91
C GLU A 14 -11.61 14.68 7.06
N GLN A 15 -11.98 13.41 7.25
CA GLN A 15 -11.46 12.28 6.47
C GLN A 15 -11.90 12.34 5.02
N ILE A 16 -13.14 12.75 4.76
CA ILE A 16 -13.66 12.94 3.39
C ILE A 16 -12.93 14.09 2.70
N GLN A 17 -12.73 15.21 3.40
CA GLN A 17 -11.95 16.34 2.89
C GLN A 17 -10.53 15.90 2.51
N TRP A 18 -9.87 15.11 3.36
CA TRP A 18 -8.54 14.56 3.05
C TRP A 18 -8.55 13.71 1.77
N VAL A 19 -9.57 12.86 1.56
CA VAL A 19 -9.69 12.05 0.33
C VAL A 19 -9.87 12.95 -0.89
N GLU A 20 -10.78 13.92 -0.81
CA GLU A 20 -11.08 14.82 -1.93
C GLU A 20 -9.89 15.69 -2.30
N ASP A 21 -9.21 16.29 -1.31
CA ASP A 21 -8.01 17.10 -1.51
C ASP A 21 -6.84 16.27 -2.06
N THR A 22 -6.65 15.06 -1.54
CA THR A 22 -5.62 14.14 -2.02
C THR A 22 -5.87 13.80 -3.49
N ILE A 23 -7.11 13.46 -3.86
CA ILE A 23 -7.47 13.16 -5.26
C ILE A 23 -7.33 14.39 -6.15
N ALA A 24 -7.73 15.57 -5.67
CA ALA A 24 -7.59 16.82 -6.42
C ALA A 24 -6.12 17.17 -6.68
N GLY A 25 -5.23 16.91 -5.72
CA GLY A 25 -3.80 17.17 -5.80
C GLY A 25 -2.97 16.16 -6.62
N MET A 26 -3.59 15.09 -7.13
CA MET A 26 -2.90 14.08 -7.94
C MET A 26 -2.90 14.42 -9.45
N THR A 27 -1.78 14.12 -10.11
CA THR A 27 -1.71 14.04 -11.57
C THR A 27 -2.55 12.87 -12.10
N ILE A 28 -2.79 12.81 -13.42
CA ILE A 28 -3.46 11.67 -14.04
C ILE A 28 -2.63 10.38 -13.86
N GLU A 29 -1.30 10.48 -13.96
CA GLU A 29 -0.40 9.35 -13.76
C GLU A 29 -0.47 8.81 -12.32
N GLU A 30 -0.45 9.67 -11.31
CA GLU A 30 -0.63 9.28 -9.90
C GLU A 30 -2.00 8.63 -9.69
N LYS A 31 -3.07 9.20 -10.26
CA LYS A 31 -4.44 8.62 -10.17
C LYS A 31 -4.51 7.23 -10.79
N ILE A 32 -3.87 7.02 -11.93
CA ILE A 32 -3.81 5.71 -12.59
C ILE A 32 -3.00 4.74 -11.72
N GLY A 33 -1.84 5.17 -11.21
CA GLY A 33 -0.99 4.38 -10.33
C GLY A 33 -1.74 3.86 -9.09
N GLN A 34 -2.56 4.70 -8.46
CA GLN A 34 -3.36 4.34 -7.29
C GLN A 34 -4.35 3.19 -7.53
N LEU A 35 -4.69 2.87 -8.79
CA LEU A 35 -5.56 1.75 -9.14
C LEU A 35 -4.84 0.39 -9.14
N PHE A 36 -3.50 0.38 -9.09
CA PHE A 36 -2.69 -0.83 -9.17
C PHE A 36 -2.13 -1.26 -7.81
N VAL A 37 -2.03 -2.59 -7.65
CA VAL A 37 -1.40 -3.25 -6.51
C VAL A 37 -0.08 -3.87 -6.99
N ASN A 38 1.05 -3.42 -6.47
CA ASN A 38 2.34 -4.00 -6.83
C ASN A 38 2.61 -5.27 -6.01
N MET A 39 2.95 -6.37 -6.69
CA MET A 39 3.36 -7.60 -6.03
C MET A 39 4.86 -7.57 -5.73
N VAL A 40 5.24 -7.75 -4.47
CA VAL A 40 6.63 -7.89 -4.02
C VAL A 40 6.92 -9.38 -3.85
N GLY A 41 7.54 -9.96 -4.88
CA GLY A 41 7.65 -11.40 -5.08
C GLY A 41 8.85 -12.06 -4.40
N ASN A 42 9.96 -11.35 -4.26
CA ASN A 42 11.23 -11.94 -3.80
C ASN A 42 12.07 -10.96 -2.97
N ALA A 43 13.20 -11.45 -2.43
CA ALA A 43 14.09 -10.67 -1.57
C ALA A 43 14.76 -9.49 -2.30
N GLU A 44 15.04 -9.61 -3.59
CA GLU A 44 15.63 -8.51 -4.38
C GLU A 44 14.62 -7.37 -4.57
N GLU A 45 13.37 -7.70 -4.89
CA GLU A 45 12.27 -6.72 -4.98
C GLU A 45 11.96 -6.05 -3.65
N ARG A 46 12.22 -6.73 -2.51
CA ARG A 46 12.05 -6.16 -1.16
C ARG A 46 13.11 -5.14 -0.77
N LYS A 47 14.23 -5.06 -1.50
CA LYS A 47 15.29 -4.12 -1.17
C LYS A 47 14.77 -2.68 -1.27
N PRO A 48 15.05 -1.81 -0.29
CA PRO A 48 14.58 -0.42 -0.26
C PRO A 48 14.76 0.33 -1.58
N GLU A 49 15.91 0.16 -2.25
CA GLU A 49 16.22 0.83 -3.52
C GLU A 49 15.35 0.36 -4.69
N ASN A 50 14.94 -0.91 -4.72
CA ASN A 50 14.10 -1.45 -5.79
C ASN A 50 12.64 -1.10 -5.56
N ILE A 51 12.19 -1.17 -4.31
CA ILE A 51 10.89 -0.66 -3.90
C ILE A 51 10.75 0.82 -4.27
N LYS A 52 11.72 1.65 -3.89
CA LYS A 52 11.68 3.09 -4.16
C LYS A 52 11.55 3.38 -5.66
N LYS A 53 12.25 2.64 -6.52
CA LYS A 53 12.11 2.78 -7.98
C LYS A 53 10.68 2.50 -8.45
N VAL A 54 10.05 1.43 -7.95
CA VAL A 54 8.66 1.10 -8.28
C VAL A 54 7.71 2.20 -7.81
N LEU A 55 7.90 2.71 -6.58
CA LEU A 55 7.05 3.76 -6.02
C LEU A 55 7.17 5.09 -6.77
N ASP A 56 8.40 5.50 -7.07
CA ASP A 56 8.70 6.75 -7.78
C ASP A 56 8.23 6.71 -9.24
N THR A 57 8.16 5.52 -9.85
CA THR A 57 7.81 5.35 -11.27
C THR A 57 6.32 5.11 -11.49
N TYR A 58 5.69 4.29 -10.64
CA TYR A 58 4.34 3.78 -10.90
C TYR A 58 3.30 4.26 -9.90
N HIS A 59 3.71 4.90 -8.80
CA HIS A 59 2.81 5.44 -7.78
C HIS A 59 1.66 4.49 -7.35
N PRO A 60 1.94 3.20 -7.07
CA PRO A 60 0.90 2.23 -6.75
C PRO A 60 0.11 2.66 -5.51
N GLY A 61 -1.17 2.28 -5.44
CA GLY A 61 -1.99 2.54 -4.24
C GLY A 61 -1.81 1.50 -3.15
N ALA A 62 -1.28 0.34 -3.53
CA ALA A 62 -1.10 -0.77 -2.62
C ALA A 62 0.10 -1.65 -3.01
N ILE A 63 0.58 -2.40 -2.05
CA ILE A 63 1.50 -3.51 -2.27
C ILE A 63 0.93 -4.79 -1.66
N ARG A 64 1.31 -5.92 -2.25
CA ARG A 64 1.13 -7.25 -1.65
C ARG A 64 2.49 -7.93 -1.58
N TYR A 65 2.79 -8.64 -0.51
CA TYR A 65 4.04 -9.37 -0.35
C TYR A 65 3.81 -10.89 -0.21
N HIS A 66 4.85 -11.67 -0.51
CA HIS A 66 4.93 -13.08 -0.14
C HIS A 66 5.54 -13.28 1.25
N ASN A 67 5.25 -14.42 1.88
CA ASN A 67 5.81 -14.81 3.18
C ASN A 67 7.32 -14.62 3.22
N ALA A 68 7.75 -13.92 4.27
CA ALA A 68 9.14 -13.67 4.62
C ALA A 68 9.24 -13.58 6.15
N PRO A 69 10.45 -13.64 6.74
CA PRO A 69 10.63 -13.37 8.16
C PRO A 69 9.96 -12.07 8.58
N LYS A 70 9.37 -12.04 9.79
CA LYS A 70 8.60 -10.89 10.29
C LYS A 70 9.42 -9.60 10.34
N GLU A 71 10.73 -9.72 10.61
CA GLU A 71 11.67 -8.60 10.63
C GLU A 71 11.84 -7.99 9.23
N GLU A 72 11.90 -8.81 8.19
CA GLU A 72 11.97 -8.33 6.80
C GLU A 72 10.68 -7.66 6.37
N ILE A 73 9.53 -8.23 6.73
CA ILE A 73 8.20 -7.65 6.43
C ILE A 73 8.05 -6.30 7.11
N TRP A 74 8.44 -6.20 8.39
CA TRP A 74 8.39 -4.95 9.13
C TRP A 74 9.32 -3.88 8.53
N ALA A 75 10.57 -4.23 8.24
CA ALA A 75 11.52 -3.30 7.62
C ALA A 75 11.04 -2.80 6.25
N MET A 76 10.45 -3.69 5.45
CA MET A 76 9.82 -3.34 4.18
C MET A 76 8.66 -2.35 4.40
N ALA A 77 7.73 -2.65 5.30
CA ALA A 77 6.57 -1.81 5.57
C ALA A 77 6.97 -0.43 6.11
N ASP A 78 7.93 -0.35 7.03
CA ASP A 78 8.46 0.90 7.57
C ASP A 78 9.12 1.76 6.48
N CYS A 79 9.93 1.15 5.62
CA CYS A 79 10.56 1.84 4.50
C CYS A 79 9.52 2.37 3.51
N LEU A 80 8.53 1.55 3.15
CA LEU A 80 7.44 1.92 2.24
C LEU A 80 6.66 3.12 2.75
N GLN A 81 6.14 3.05 3.97
CA GLN A 81 5.28 4.11 4.53
C GLN A 81 6.04 5.44 4.73
N LYS A 82 7.36 5.41 4.97
CA LYS A 82 8.19 6.61 5.09
C LYS A 82 8.55 7.26 3.75
N THR A 83 8.46 6.53 2.64
CA THR A 83 8.92 6.99 1.32
C THR A 83 7.78 7.38 0.38
N THR A 84 6.57 6.92 0.64
CA THR A 84 5.40 7.17 -0.21
C THR A 84 4.71 8.47 0.13
N LYS A 85 4.36 9.26 -0.90
CA LYS A 85 3.57 10.49 -0.76
C LYS A 85 2.16 10.23 -0.18
N ILE A 86 1.50 9.16 -0.63
CA ILE A 86 0.20 8.70 -0.14
C ILE A 86 0.44 7.35 0.55
N PRO A 87 -0.03 7.15 1.79
CA PRO A 87 0.15 5.88 2.51
C PRO A 87 -0.39 4.69 1.70
N LEU A 88 0.43 3.65 1.59
CA LEU A 88 0.06 2.44 0.85
C LEU A 88 -0.86 1.54 1.67
N LEU A 89 -1.80 0.88 0.99
CA LEU A 89 -2.40 -0.34 1.52
C LEU A 89 -1.38 -1.48 1.43
N ILE A 90 -1.11 -2.16 2.55
CA ILE A 90 -0.19 -3.31 2.61
C ILE A 90 -1.03 -4.58 2.80
N ALA A 91 -1.16 -5.36 1.73
CA ALA A 91 -1.98 -6.56 1.67
C ALA A 91 -1.17 -7.84 1.88
N SER A 92 -1.82 -8.84 2.48
CA SER A 92 -1.28 -10.18 2.68
C SER A 92 -2.41 -11.21 2.72
N ASN A 93 -2.10 -12.50 2.52
CA ASN A 93 -3.09 -13.58 2.52
C ASN A 93 -3.14 -14.26 3.89
N CYS A 94 -3.78 -13.61 4.86
CA CYS A 94 -3.87 -14.11 6.24
C CYS A 94 -5.04 -15.10 6.45
N GLU A 95 -5.32 -15.97 5.47
CA GLU A 95 -6.48 -16.88 5.48
C GLU A 95 -6.31 -18.02 6.51
N ALA A 96 -5.07 -18.39 6.83
CA ALA A 96 -4.71 -19.46 7.75
C ALA A 96 -3.91 -18.93 8.97
N GLY A 97 -4.29 -17.76 9.48
CA GLY A 97 -3.58 -17.11 10.59
C GLY A 97 -2.26 -16.50 10.14
N GLY A 98 -1.16 -16.81 10.85
CA GLY A 98 0.18 -16.33 10.48
C GLY A 98 0.69 -16.96 9.18
N ASN A 99 0.23 -18.17 8.85
CA ASN A 99 0.55 -18.85 7.61
C ASN A 99 -0.07 -18.11 6.43
N GLY A 100 0.78 -17.45 5.64
CA GLY A 100 0.38 -16.55 4.55
C GLY A 100 0.54 -15.07 4.87
N GLY A 101 0.77 -14.73 6.15
CA GLY A 101 1.12 -13.41 6.65
C GLY A 101 2.60 -13.22 6.97
N THR A 102 3.27 -14.23 7.54
CA THR A 102 4.71 -14.20 7.88
C THR A 102 5.33 -15.59 7.74
N GLY A 103 6.64 -15.67 7.54
CA GLY A 103 7.36 -16.95 7.54
C GLY A 103 7.27 -17.65 8.90
N GLY A 104 6.97 -18.95 8.90
CA GLY A 104 6.85 -19.77 10.11
C GLY A 104 5.55 -19.61 10.90
N GLY A 105 4.53 -18.97 10.31
CA GLY A 105 3.19 -18.86 10.88
C GLY A 105 2.30 -20.08 10.69
#